data_AF-A0A7Z9BFK6-F1
#
_entry.id   AF-A0A7Z9BFK6-F1
#
_cell.length_a   1.000
_cell.length_b   1.000
_cell.length_c   1.000
_cell.angle_alpha   90.00
_cell.angle_beta   90.00
_cell.angle_gamma   90.00
#
_symmetry.space_group_name_H-M   'P 1'
#
loop_
_entity.id
_entity.type
_entity.pdbx_description
1 polymer ?
#
loop_
_entity_poly.entity_id
_entity_poly.type
_entity_poly.pdbx_seq_one_letter_code
_entity_poly.pdbx_strand_id
1 'polypeptide(L)'
;MPIKTILRVILLRVIRFLISITMEAWIFKKSFNISPKLSVQYTMALNLLAGACEWIIFLNAELIFPAEARNELISYLLFEEFETTSFIVFLLTGFNFTLLLLIKWIGLQILEFLSSGDIYKISHVFSGNQEEKIKISEQYKEFRVVLVAHTLSYSLFLFLVFTLFIFK
;
A
#
# COMPACT_ATOMS: atom_id res chain seq x y z
N MET A 1 4.42 -27.47 -6.24
CA MET A 1 3.76 -26.32 -6.89
C MET A 1 4.35 -26.17 -8.30
N PRO A 2 3.55 -26.09 -9.37
CA PRO A 2 4.10 -26.05 -10.73
C PRO A 2 4.83 -24.72 -10.99
N ILE A 3 5.97 -24.79 -11.68
CA ILE A 3 6.86 -23.63 -11.98
C ILE A 3 6.08 -22.45 -12.60
N LYS A 4 5.11 -22.76 -13.48
CA LYS A 4 4.22 -21.78 -14.11
C LYS A 4 3.47 -20.91 -13.10
N THR A 5 3.01 -21.50 -11.99
CA THR A 5 2.26 -20.79 -10.97
C THR A 5 3.16 -19.84 -10.18
N ILE A 6 4.36 -20.29 -9.81
CA ILE A 6 5.35 -19.45 -9.11
C ILE A 6 5.68 -18.21 -9.95
N LEU A 7 5.93 -18.41 -11.25
CA LEU A 7 6.23 -17.30 -12.16
C LEU A 7 5.07 -16.31 -12.27
N ARG A 8 3.83 -16.82 -12.33
CA ARG A 8 2.62 -15.98 -12.33
C ARG A 8 2.52 -15.13 -11.06
N VAL A 9 2.73 -15.71 -9.88
CA VAL A 9 2.71 -14.97 -8.60
C VAL A 9 3.74 -13.84 -8.60
N ILE A 10 4.98 -14.15 -9.00
CA ILE A 10 6.07 -13.17 -9.02
C ILE A 10 5.73 -12.02 -9.98
N LEU A 11 5.25 -12.32 -11.18
CA LEU A 11 4.88 -11.33 -12.17
C LEU A 11 3.74 -10.42 -11.69
N LEU A 12 2.68 -10.99 -11.13
CA LEU A 12 1.54 -10.21 -10.60
C LEU A 12 1.98 -9.29 -9.46
N ARG A 13 2.87 -9.75 -8.58
CA ARG A 13 3.46 -8.91 -7.52
C ARG A 13 4.31 -7.78 -8.06
N VAL A 14 5.15 -8.04 -9.07
CA VAL A 14 5.95 -6.99 -9.72
C VAL A 14 5.04 -5.97 -10.39
N ILE A 15 4.01 -6.41 -11.11
CA ILE A 15 3.01 -5.54 -11.74
C ILE A 15 2.28 -4.69 -10.69
N ARG A 16 1.86 -5.29 -9.56
CA ARG A 16 1.25 -4.56 -8.43
C ARG A 16 2.14 -3.46 -7.91
N PHE A 17 3.43 -3.74 -7.71
CA PHE A 17 4.40 -2.74 -7.27
C PHE A 17 4.56 -1.62 -8.28
N LEU A 18 4.71 -1.94 -9.57
CA LEU A 18 4.84 -0.93 -10.63
C LEU A 18 3.61 -0.02 -10.69
N ILE A 19 2.41 -0.58 -10.73
CA ILE A 19 1.15 0.17 -10.74
C ILE A 19 1.06 1.08 -9.51
N SER A 20 1.32 0.52 -8.33
CA SER A 20 1.17 1.26 -7.08
C SER A 20 2.19 2.39 -6.97
N ILE A 21 3.47 2.12 -7.22
CA ILE A 21 4.53 3.14 -7.16
C ILE A 21 4.26 4.25 -8.18
N THR A 22 3.93 3.92 -9.43
CA THR A 22 3.70 4.93 -10.46
C THR A 22 2.48 5.81 -10.16
N MET A 23 1.34 5.21 -9.83
CA MET A 23 0.10 5.94 -9.55
C MET A 23 0.22 6.78 -8.27
N GLU A 24 0.75 6.19 -7.20
CA GLU A 24 0.90 6.89 -5.92
C GLU A 24 1.94 8.01 -6.04
N ALA A 25 3.04 7.81 -6.77
CA ALA A 25 4.05 8.86 -6.97
C ALA A 25 3.47 10.06 -7.71
N TRP A 26 2.60 9.83 -8.69
CA TRP A 26 1.94 10.92 -9.38
C TRP A 26 1.06 11.76 -8.43
N ILE A 27 0.32 11.09 -7.55
CA ILE A 27 -0.58 11.73 -6.57
C ILE A 27 0.22 12.44 -5.48
N PHE A 28 1.29 11.82 -4.97
CA PHE A 28 2.17 12.40 -3.95
C PHE A 28 2.87 13.65 -4.47
N LYS A 29 3.44 13.60 -5.68
CA LYS A 29 4.05 14.76 -6.34
C LYS A 29 3.07 15.93 -6.39
N LYS A 30 1.83 15.68 -6.85
CA LYS A 30 0.81 16.73 -7.00
C LYS A 30 0.32 17.27 -5.64
N SER A 31 0.16 16.39 -4.66
CA SER A 31 -0.50 16.74 -3.39
C SER A 31 0.45 17.35 -2.35
N PHE A 32 1.70 16.88 -2.32
CA PHE A 32 2.74 17.36 -1.41
C PHE A 32 3.69 18.38 -2.05
N ASN A 33 3.54 18.66 -3.36
CA ASN A 33 4.39 19.60 -4.11
C ASN A 33 5.90 19.28 -4.00
N ILE A 34 6.24 18.00 -4.02
CA ILE A 34 7.62 17.50 -3.92
C ILE A 34 8.21 17.20 -5.30
N SER A 35 9.54 17.09 -5.37
CA SER A 35 10.21 16.73 -6.63
C SER A 35 9.77 15.34 -7.13
N PRO A 36 9.74 15.08 -8.46
CA PRO A 36 9.39 13.76 -9.00
C PRO A 36 10.25 12.64 -8.40
N LYS A 37 11.55 12.88 -8.21
CA LYS A 37 12.49 11.93 -7.62
C LYS A 37 12.09 11.58 -6.18
N LEU A 38 11.84 12.59 -5.36
CA LEU A 38 11.47 12.40 -3.96
C LEU A 38 10.13 11.67 -3.84
N SER A 39 9.18 12.02 -4.72
CA SER A 39 7.88 11.36 -4.76
C SER A 39 7.99 9.87 -5.06
N VAL A 40 8.79 9.49 -6.06
CA VAL A 40 9.04 8.08 -6.37
C VAL A 40 9.71 7.37 -5.20
N GLN A 41 10.72 8.00 -4.58
CA GLN A 41 11.42 7.44 -3.41
C GLN A 41 10.48 7.16 -2.24
N TYR A 42 9.62 8.11 -1.89
CA TYR A 42 8.65 7.97 -0.81
C TYR A 42 7.68 6.82 -1.11
N THR A 43 7.07 6.83 -2.28
CA THR A 43 6.11 5.77 -2.63
C THR A 43 6.75 4.40 -2.79
N MET A 44 8.00 4.33 -3.26
CA MET A 44 8.76 3.08 -3.32
C MET A 44 9.01 2.54 -1.91
N ALA A 45 9.46 3.39 -0.98
CA ALA A 45 9.68 3.00 0.41
C ALA A 45 8.39 2.50 1.07
N LEU A 46 7.28 3.22 0.91
CA LEU A 46 6.00 2.84 1.50
C LEU A 46 5.43 1.55 0.91
N ASN A 47 5.54 1.36 -0.42
CA ASN A 47 5.08 0.12 -1.07
C ASN A 47 5.95 -1.08 -0.67
N LEU A 48 7.28 -0.92 -0.64
CA LEU A 48 8.18 -1.99 -0.20
C LEU A 48 7.96 -2.35 1.28
N LEU A 49 7.78 -1.35 2.16
CA LEU A 49 7.43 -1.56 3.56
C LEU A 49 6.13 -2.35 3.69
N ALA A 50 5.07 -1.92 2.99
CA ALA A 50 3.79 -2.60 3.02
C ALA A 50 3.87 -4.04 2.49
N GLY A 51 4.61 -4.25 1.40
CA GLY A 51 4.87 -5.58 0.86
C GLY A 51 5.69 -6.48 1.80
N ALA A 52 6.65 -5.92 2.54
CA ALA A 52 7.40 -6.65 3.55
C ALA A 52 6.51 -7.05 4.73
N CYS A 53 5.65 -6.14 5.21
CA CYS A 53 4.67 -6.44 6.25
C CYS A 53 3.66 -7.52 5.81
N GLU A 54 3.17 -7.47 4.56
CA GLU A 54 2.34 -8.54 3.99
C GLU A 54 3.05 -9.90 4.02
N TRP A 55 4.34 -9.93 3.65
CA TRP A 55 5.13 -11.16 3.71
C TRP A 55 5.30 -11.68 5.13
N ILE A 56 5.54 -10.79 6.11
CA ILE A 56 5.63 -11.18 7.52
C ILE A 56 4.30 -11.79 7.98
N ILE A 57 3.17 -11.18 7.64
CA ILE A 57 1.84 -11.69 7.98
C ILE A 57 1.59 -13.04 7.31
N PHE A 58 1.96 -13.18 6.03
CA PHE A 58 1.85 -14.42 5.29
C PHE A 58 2.68 -15.55 5.93
N LEU A 59 3.95 -15.27 6.28
CA LEU A 59 4.83 -16.24 6.92
C LEU A 59 4.33 -16.67 8.31
N ASN A 60 3.59 -15.79 9.00
CA ASN A 60 3.00 -16.06 10.30
C ASN A 60 1.51 -16.47 10.21
N ALA A 61 0.97 -16.72 9.01
CA ALA A 61 -0.46 -16.98 8.82
C ALA A 61 -0.94 -18.21 9.59
N GLU A 62 -0.09 -19.21 9.83
CA GLU A 62 -0.39 -20.37 10.68
C GLU A 62 -0.66 -20.01 12.15
N LEU A 63 -0.03 -18.93 12.65
CA LEU A 63 -0.21 -18.44 14.02
C LEU A 63 -1.40 -17.49 14.14
N ILE A 64 -1.78 -16.83 13.05
CA ILE A 64 -2.76 -15.74 13.04
C ILE A 64 -4.16 -16.24 12.64
N PHE A 65 -4.25 -17.22 11.75
CA PHE A 65 -5.52 -17.65 11.16
C PHE A 65 -5.84 -19.13 11.43
N PRO A 66 -7.11 -19.46 11.72
CA PRO A 66 -7.56 -20.85 11.75
C PRO A 66 -7.38 -21.53 10.38
N ALA A 67 -7.25 -22.86 10.36
CA ALA A 67 -6.77 -23.62 9.22
C ALA A 67 -7.56 -23.39 7.90
N GLU A 68 -8.87 -23.18 8.01
CA GLU A 68 -9.77 -22.90 6.87
C GLU A 68 -9.49 -21.51 6.27
N ALA A 69 -9.49 -20.47 7.12
CA ALA A 69 -9.17 -19.10 6.70
C ALA A 69 -7.73 -18.97 6.18
N ARG A 70 -6.80 -19.74 6.73
CA ARG A 70 -5.41 -19.80 6.26
C ARG A 70 -5.33 -20.30 4.82
N ASN A 71 -6.01 -21.38 4.49
CA ASN A 71 -5.97 -21.94 3.14
C ASN A 71 -6.57 -20.96 2.11
N GLU A 72 -7.68 -20.30 2.46
CA GLU A 72 -8.27 -19.27 1.60
C GLU A 72 -7.39 -18.03 1.48
N LEU A 73 -6.72 -17.60 2.55
CA LEU A 73 -5.81 -16.45 2.56
C LEU A 73 -4.52 -16.73 1.77
N ILE A 74 -3.99 -17.95 1.85
CA ILE A 74 -2.87 -18.42 1.02
C ILE A 74 -3.30 -18.45 -0.45
N SER A 75 -4.46 -19.01 -0.77
CA SER A 75 -5.02 -19.01 -2.13
C SER A 75 -5.22 -17.59 -2.67
N TYR A 76 -5.74 -16.69 -1.86
CA TYR A 76 -5.97 -15.29 -2.21
C TYR A 76 -4.66 -14.51 -2.43
N LEU A 77 -3.71 -14.57 -1.48
CA LEU A 77 -2.48 -13.77 -1.49
C LEU A 77 -1.37 -14.31 -2.41
N LEU A 78 -1.37 -15.61 -2.70
CA LEU A 78 -0.39 -16.22 -3.60
C LEU A 78 -0.97 -16.41 -5.00
N PHE A 79 -2.15 -16.99 -5.12
CA PHE A 79 -2.60 -17.51 -6.41
C PHE A 79 -3.49 -16.53 -7.17
N GLU A 80 -4.07 -15.53 -6.49
CA GLU A 80 -5.08 -14.62 -7.05
C GLU A 80 -6.14 -15.42 -7.84
N GLU A 81 -6.45 -16.62 -7.36
CA GLU A 81 -7.39 -17.57 -7.96
C GLU A 81 -8.67 -17.59 -7.14
N PHE A 82 -9.77 -17.27 -7.80
CA PHE A 82 -11.11 -17.27 -7.22
C PHE A 82 -11.83 -18.53 -7.71
N GLU A 83 -11.91 -19.58 -6.88
CA GLU A 83 -12.76 -20.72 -7.24
C GLU A 83 -14.25 -20.35 -7.18
N THR A 84 -14.63 -19.41 -6.30
CA THR A 84 -15.97 -18.83 -6.22
C THR A 84 -15.93 -17.37 -5.73
N THR A 85 -16.87 -16.54 -6.15
CA THR A 85 -17.15 -15.22 -5.56
C THR A 85 -17.78 -15.39 -4.18
N SER A 86 -16.99 -15.82 -3.21
CA SER A 86 -17.41 -16.00 -1.82
C SER A 86 -17.35 -14.68 -1.05
N PHE A 87 -18.29 -14.49 -0.11
CA PHE A 87 -18.26 -13.38 0.86
C PHE A 87 -16.91 -13.28 1.59
N ILE A 88 -16.21 -14.40 1.76
CA ILE A 88 -14.90 -14.44 2.42
C ILE A 88 -13.82 -13.74 1.57
N VAL A 89 -13.86 -13.87 0.24
CA VAL A 89 -12.94 -13.16 -0.67
C VAL A 89 -13.13 -11.66 -0.56
N PHE A 90 -14.38 -11.19 -0.45
CA PHE A 90 -14.67 -9.78 -0.25
C PHE A 90 -14.11 -9.27 1.09
N LEU A 91 -14.31 -10.02 2.18
CA LEU A 91 -13.75 -9.69 3.49
C LEU A 91 -12.22 -9.66 3.47
N LEU A 92 -11.57 -10.66 2.85
CA LEU A 92 -10.11 -10.72 2.72
C LEU A 92 -9.56 -9.54 1.91
N THR A 93 -10.25 -9.16 0.83
CA THR A 93 -9.89 -7.98 0.02
C THR A 93 -10.01 -6.70 0.83
N GLY A 94 -11.11 -6.51 1.56
CA GLY A 94 -11.31 -5.35 2.43
C GLY A 94 -10.28 -5.28 3.56
N PHE A 95 -9.95 -6.42 4.16
CA PHE A 95 -8.90 -6.53 5.17
C PHE A 95 -7.53 -6.17 4.60
N ASN A 96 -7.14 -6.75 3.46
CA ASN A 96 -5.86 -6.48 2.81
C ASN A 96 -5.72 -5.00 2.42
N PHE A 97 -6.76 -4.41 1.82
CA PHE A 97 -6.82 -2.98 1.52
C PHE A 97 -6.58 -2.12 2.78
N THR A 98 -7.34 -2.39 3.85
CA THR A 98 -7.27 -1.59 5.09
C THR A 98 -5.90 -1.71 5.77
N LEU A 99 -5.36 -2.93 5.80
CA LEU A 99 -4.05 -3.23 6.37
C LEU A 99 -2.94 -2.48 5.61
N LEU A 100 -2.93 -2.58 4.29
CA LEU A 100 -1.95 -1.90 3.44
C LEU A 100 -2.04 -0.39 3.58
N LEU A 101 -3.25 0.17 3.59
CA LEU A 101 -3.49 1.58 3.83
C LEU A 101 -2.87 2.02 5.16
N LEU A 102 -3.12 1.28 6.23
CA LEU A 102 -2.63 1.61 7.57
C LEU A 102 -1.09 1.57 7.62
N ILE A 103 -0.47 0.55 7.03
CA ILE A 103 0.99 0.43 6.99
C ILE A 103 1.60 1.62 6.22
N LYS A 104 1.02 1.99 5.07
CA LYS A 104 1.51 3.13 4.28
C LYS A 104 1.33 4.45 5.02
N TRP A 105 0.21 4.61 5.72
CA TRP A 105 -0.05 5.79 6.53
C TRP A 105 0.97 5.95 7.66
N ILE A 106 1.16 4.91 8.47
CA ILE A 106 2.14 4.91 9.56
C ILE A 106 3.56 5.07 8.98
N GLY A 107 3.87 4.41 7.87
CA GLY A 107 5.15 4.52 7.19
C GLY A 107 5.47 5.94 6.74
N LEU A 108 4.47 6.69 6.26
CA LEU A 108 4.65 8.09 5.85
C LEU A 108 4.99 8.96 7.07
N GLN A 109 4.26 8.78 8.18
CA GLN A 109 4.51 9.50 9.43
C GLN A 109 5.93 9.23 9.96
N ILE A 110 6.40 7.98 9.90
CA ILE A 110 7.77 7.61 10.27
C ILE A 110 8.78 8.30 9.34
N LEU A 111 8.53 8.31 8.03
CA LEU A 111 9.43 8.91 7.05
C LEU A 111 9.55 10.43 7.24
N GLU A 112 8.44 11.11 7.53
CA GLU A 112 8.39 12.53 7.84
C GLU A 112 9.07 12.84 9.18
N PHE A 113 8.91 11.99 10.19
CA PHE A 113 9.62 12.11 11.46
C PHE A 113 11.14 11.94 11.29
N LEU A 114 11.58 10.96 10.51
CA LEU A 114 13.01 10.77 10.22
C LEU A 114 13.57 11.91 9.35
N SER A 115 12.78 12.41 8.40
CA SER A 115 13.17 13.52 7.55
C SER A 115 13.21 14.84 8.31
N SER A 116 12.38 15.02 9.34
CA SER A 116 12.38 16.22 10.17
C SER A 116 13.62 16.33 11.07
N GLY A 117 14.38 15.25 11.27
CA GLY A 117 15.72 15.30 11.88
C GLY A 117 16.75 16.09 11.06
N ASP A 118 16.61 16.13 9.72
CA ASP A 118 17.56 16.80 8.81
C ASP A 118 16.94 17.96 7.99
N ILE A 119 15.61 18.06 7.85
CA ILE A 119 14.93 19.02 6.94
C ILE A 119 14.20 20.17 7.66
N TYR A 120 13.93 20.07 8.98
CA TYR A 120 13.15 21.11 9.69
C TYR A 120 13.81 22.48 9.77
N LYS A 121 15.12 22.60 9.51
CA LYS A 121 15.80 23.91 9.49
C LYS A 121 15.45 24.79 8.29
N ILE A 122 14.88 24.25 7.21
CA ILE A 122 14.65 25.01 5.97
C ILE A 122 13.24 25.61 5.91
N SER A 123 12.22 24.99 6.52
CA SER A 123 10.85 25.50 6.52
C SER A 123 10.49 26.38 7.73
N HIS A 124 11.16 26.19 8.88
CA HIS A 124 10.76 26.83 10.15
C HIS A 124 11.27 28.28 10.33
N VAL A 125 12.05 28.80 9.38
CA VAL A 125 12.46 30.22 9.35
C VAL A 125 11.32 31.13 8.84
N PHE A 126 10.23 30.58 8.28
CA PHE A 126 9.19 31.36 7.59
C PHE A 126 7.78 31.39 8.19
N SER A 127 7.45 30.73 9.29
CA SER A 127 6.08 30.86 9.86
C SER A 127 6.01 30.63 11.36
N GLY A 128 5.64 31.68 12.08
CA GLY A 128 5.53 31.71 13.53
C GLY A 128 4.21 31.16 14.10
N ASN A 129 4.32 30.67 15.34
CA ASN A 129 3.31 30.59 16.40
C ASN A 129 1.86 30.21 16.03
N GLN A 130 1.63 28.97 15.56
CA GLN A 130 0.30 28.34 15.46
C GLN A 130 0.33 26.80 15.66
N GLU A 131 1.16 26.30 16.57
CA GLU A 131 1.65 24.91 16.55
C GLU A 131 0.66 23.78 16.88
N GLU A 132 -0.52 24.02 17.47
CA GLU A 132 -1.46 22.93 17.85
C GLU A 132 -2.67 22.77 16.92
N LYS A 133 -3.27 23.86 16.41
CA LYS A 133 -4.42 23.75 15.49
C LYS A 133 -4.04 23.37 14.06
N ILE A 134 -2.81 23.67 13.63
CA ILE A 134 -2.31 23.36 12.28
C ILE A 134 -2.02 21.86 12.13
N LYS A 135 -1.42 21.22 13.14
CA LYS A 135 -0.98 19.81 13.08
C LYS A 135 -2.10 18.81 12.78
N ILE A 136 -3.28 18.98 13.40
CA ILE A 136 -4.44 18.09 13.17
C ILE A 136 -4.95 18.24 11.72
N SER A 137 -4.90 19.45 11.16
CA SER A 137 -5.36 19.71 9.79
C SER A 137 -4.40 19.14 8.74
N GLU A 138 -3.09 19.17 9.01
CA GLU A 138 -2.06 18.60 8.14
C GLU A 138 -2.10 17.07 8.17
N GLN A 139 -2.19 16.46 9.35
CA GLN A 139 -2.31 15.01 9.49
C GLN A 139 -3.54 14.45 8.76
N TYR A 140 -4.70 15.14 8.85
CA TYR A 140 -5.89 14.75 8.10
C TYR A 140 -5.71 14.86 6.58
N LYS A 141 -5.00 15.92 6.14
CA LYS A 141 -4.70 16.14 4.73
C LYS A 141 -3.76 15.07 4.18
N GLU A 142 -2.71 14.72 4.92
CA GLU A 142 -1.78 13.65 4.54
C GLU A 142 -2.48 12.30 4.48
N PHE A 143 -3.30 11.96 5.48
CA PHE A 143 -4.06 10.70 5.48
C PHE A 143 -4.97 10.61 4.27
N ARG A 144 -5.66 11.71 3.94
CA ARG A 144 -6.50 11.78 2.75
C ARG A 144 -5.70 11.56 1.47
N VAL A 145 -4.50 12.10 1.35
CA VAL A 145 -3.62 11.89 0.18
C VAL A 145 -3.23 10.41 0.08
N VAL A 146 -2.80 9.79 1.17
CA VAL A 146 -2.46 8.36 1.20
C VAL A 146 -3.67 7.49 0.85
N LEU A 147 -4.84 7.81 1.42
CA LEU A 147 -6.09 7.10 1.14
C LEU A 147 -6.48 7.17 -0.33
N VAL A 148 -6.45 8.36 -0.94
CA VAL A 148 -6.78 8.54 -2.37
C VAL A 148 -5.76 7.81 -3.24
N ALA A 149 -4.47 7.94 -2.92
CA ALA A 149 -3.40 7.29 -3.65
C ALA A 149 -3.54 5.76 -3.63
N HIS A 150 -3.77 5.20 -2.45
CA HIS A 150 -3.97 3.77 -2.25
C HIS A 150 -5.26 3.27 -2.89
N THR A 151 -6.36 4.01 -2.77
CA THR A 151 -7.64 3.61 -3.37
C THR A 151 -7.52 3.50 -4.89
N LEU A 152 -6.90 4.48 -5.54
CA LEU A 152 -6.74 4.49 -7.00
C LEU A 152 -5.77 3.41 -7.48
N SER A 153 -4.62 3.25 -6.82
CA SER A 153 -3.65 2.20 -7.18
C SER A 153 -4.21 0.80 -6.99
N TYR A 154 -4.87 0.56 -5.85
CA TYR A 154 -5.42 -0.74 -5.50
C TYR A 154 -6.61 -1.10 -6.40
N SER A 155 -7.49 -0.14 -6.69
CA SER A 155 -8.62 -0.37 -7.62
C SER A 155 -8.13 -0.68 -9.04
N LEU A 156 -7.10 0.03 -9.51
CA LEU A 156 -6.52 -0.23 -10.84
C LEU A 156 -5.88 -1.63 -10.90
N PHE A 157 -5.19 -2.04 -9.84
CA PHE A 157 -4.64 -3.38 -9.74
C PHE A 157 -5.73 -4.45 -9.70
N LEU A 158 -6.76 -4.29 -8.87
CA LEU A 158 -7.91 -5.21 -8.82
C LEU A 158 -8.60 -5.33 -10.17
N PHE A 159 -8.79 -4.21 -10.87
CA PHE A 159 -9.38 -4.21 -12.22
C PHE A 159 -8.52 -5.03 -13.20
N LEU A 160 -7.20 -4.89 -13.15
CA LEU A 160 -6.28 -5.69 -13.96
C LEU A 160 -6.39 -7.19 -13.64
N VAL A 161 -6.38 -7.55 -12.35
CA VAL A 161 -6.49 -8.95 -11.91
C VAL A 161 -7.82 -9.56 -12.32
N PHE A 162 -8.92 -8.82 -12.14
CA PHE A 162 -10.26 -9.23 -12.55
C PHE A 162 -10.35 -9.44 -14.06
N THR A 163 -9.73 -8.55 -14.84
CA THR A 163 -9.67 -8.67 -16.31
C THR A 163 -8.89 -9.93 -16.71
N LEU A 164 -7.72 -10.16 -16.12
CA LEU A 164 -6.92 -11.36 -16.37
C LEU A 164 -7.63 -12.64 -15.95
N PHE A 165 -8.49 -12.59 -14.94
CA PHE A 165 -9.30 -13.73 -14.50
C PHE A 165 -10.40 -14.07 -15.52
N ILE A 166 -11.09 -13.06 -16.08
CA ILE A 166 -12.15 -13.26 -17.08
C ILE A 166 -11.61 -13.84 -18.39
N PHE A 167 -10.41 -13.44 -18.80
CA PHE A 167 -9.79 -13.88 -20.07
C PHE A 167 -8.99 -15.19 -19.95
N LYS A 168 -9.10 -15.91 -18.84
CA LYS A 168 -8.45 -17.20 -18.59
C LYS A 168 -9.39 -18.36 -18.95
#